data_AF-A0A151SRR9-F1
#
_entry.id   AF-A0A151SRR9-F1
#
_cell.length_a   1.000
_cell.length_b   1.000
_cell.length_c   1.000
_cell.angle_alpha   90.00
_cell.angle_beta   90.00
_cell.angle_gamma   90.00
#
_symmetry.space_group_name_H-M   'P 1'
#
loop_
_entity.id
_entity.type
_entity.pdbx_description
1 polymer ?
#
loop_
_entity_poly.entity_id
_entity_poly.type
_entity_poly.pdbx_seq_one_letter_code
_entity_poly.pdbx_strand_id
1 'polypeptide(L)'
;MDYDEECSIVLELSERDPFFDKKKKLLQSKGFSPKERIYLKSSSKPGWMNATVEVLLHIARIIQLNELELYFAEDDVCASMEFYSSRNELEALNSIVLLTDIPLSNCSHLHTNILQQLRQKILDLISEYGDKISVKGIVEKEHSCDEEERLIEWGENNGVTTQLKIAYIEGAGRGAIARKDLKVGDIALEIPVSTIISEEHVHETDMYGVLKEIDGISSETILLLWSMKEKYNCDSKFKIYFDTLPEKFNTVACLFILLKDQWEISSTGGLAISCYQVGSISYFLYPFSLFKSKWLIWWHLHAQYDELFPVLSNNFPDIFPPELYTWEKFLWACELWYTNSMKIMYSDGKLRTCLIPIAGFLNHSLCPHVMHYGKVDPATNSLKFCLSRPCRSGEECCLSYGSFSSSHLITFYGFLPQGDNPYDVIPLDIDGSDVDSNEDTPMSNWTTHMLQGSLENELEVLDNLKDIFDDMMDSMDEIDLDDRENCSWDENLAMDFKILQRRIAHSVSTSCHTGMEMLKNELYKCMDEDILG
;
A
#
# COMPACT_ATOMS: atom_id res chain seq x y z
N MET A 1 -35.90 -35.15 -24.42
CA MET A 1 -35.46 -33.78 -24.73
C MET A 1 -34.60 -33.38 -23.54
N ASP A 2 -33.33 -33.76 -23.57
CA ASP A 2 -32.37 -33.26 -22.60
C ASP A 2 -32.02 -31.85 -23.05
N TYR A 3 -32.44 -30.86 -22.27
CA TYR A 3 -31.87 -29.52 -22.39
C TYR A 3 -30.44 -29.65 -21.88
N ASP A 4 -29.46 -29.63 -22.79
CA ASP A 4 -28.10 -29.25 -22.47
C ASP A 4 -28.17 -27.86 -21.82
N GLU A 5 -28.13 -27.80 -20.48
CA GLU A 5 -27.97 -26.52 -19.77
C GLU A 5 -26.61 -25.95 -20.17
N GLU A 6 -26.56 -25.04 -21.15
CA GLU A 6 -25.30 -24.47 -21.60
C GLU A 6 -24.49 -23.91 -20.40
N CYS A 7 -23.28 -24.44 -20.18
CA CYS A 7 -22.39 -23.98 -19.12
C CYS A 7 -22.11 -22.48 -19.28
N SER A 8 -22.29 -21.70 -18.22
CA SER A 8 -22.11 -20.24 -18.26
C SER A 8 -21.48 -19.70 -16.99
N ILE A 9 -20.73 -18.62 -17.12
CA ILE A 9 -20.18 -17.81 -16.02
C ILE A 9 -20.91 -16.48 -16.01
N VAL A 10 -21.24 -15.99 -14.81
CA VAL A 10 -21.86 -14.68 -14.62
C VAL A 10 -20.88 -13.78 -13.87
N LEU A 11 -20.56 -12.64 -14.46
CA LEU A 11 -19.81 -11.57 -13.81
C LEU A 11 -20.80 -10.48 -13.43
N GLU A 12 -20.79 -10.10 -12.16
CA GLU A 12 -21.77 -9.17 -11.60
C GLU A 12 -21.06 -8.06 -10.83
N LEU A 13 -21.30 -6.82 -11.26
CA LEU A 13 -20.92 -5.63 -10.53
C LEU A 13 -21.86 -5.49 -9.32
N SER A 14 -21.29 -5.52 -8.12
CA SER A 14 -22.05 -5.42 -6.86
C SER A 14 -22.76 -4.07 -6.75
N GLU A 15 -24.06 -4.06 -6.46
CA GLU A 15 -24.83 -2.84 -6.16
C GLU A 15 -24.33 -2.08 -4.92
N ARG A 16 -23.50 -2.73 -4.09
CA ARG A 16 -22.85 -2.11 -2.91
C ARG A 16 -21.49 -1.50 -3.23
N ASP A 17 -21.01 -1.60 -4.48
CA ASP A 17 -19.75 -1.00 -4.88
C ASP A 17 -19.88 0.54 -4.80
N PRO A 18 -18.96 1.24 -4.11
CA PRO A 18 -19.02 2.69 -3.96
C PRO A 18 -18.95 3.45 -5.29
N PHE A 19 -18.40 2.82 -6.34
CA PHE A 19 -18.26 3.37 -7.68
C PHE A 19 -19.21 2.73 -8.69
N PHE A 20 -20.30 2.11 -8.23
CA PHE A 20 -21.24 1.36 -9.06
C PHE A 20 -21.66 2.11 -10.33
N ASP A 21 -22.12 3.36 -10.20
CA ASP A 21 -22.65 4.11 -11.34
C ASP A 21 -21.58 4.41 -12.41
N LYS A 22 -20.36 4.74 -11.98
CA LYS A 22 -19.24 5.00 -12.89
C LYS A 22 -18.79 3.73 -13.60
N LYS A 23 -18.55 2.65 -12.85
CA LYS A 23 -18.18 1.34 -13.41
C LYS A 23 -19.25 0.77 -14.33
N LYS A 24 -20.54 0.96 -13.98
CA LYS A 24 -21.68 0.59 -14.83
C LYS A 24 -21.67 1.33 -16.16
N LYS A 25 -21.44 2.65 -16.16
CA LYS A 25 -21.32 3.42 -17.40
C LYS A 25 -20.15 2.94 -18.26
N LEU A 26 -19.00 2.66 -17.64
CA LEU A 26 -17.82 2.14 -18.34
C LEU A 26 -18.04 0.74 -18.92
N LEU A 27 -18.71 -0.17 -18.20
CA LEU A 27 -19.12 -1.46 -18.74
C LEU A 27 -20.03 -1.28 -19.97
N GLN A 28 -21.02 -0.39 -19.86
CA GLN A 28 -21.97 -0.11 -20.93
C GLN A 28 -21.32 0.52 -22.17
N SER A 29 -20.33 1.41 -22.00
CA SER A 29 -19.59 2.00 -23.13
C SER A 29 -18.74 0.96 -23.87
N LYS A 30 -18.27 -0.08 -23.17
CA LYS A 30 -17.57 -1.23 -23.75
C LYS A 30 -18.52 -2.35 -24.23
N GLY A 31 -19.83 -2.15 -24.14
CA GLY A 31 -20.85 -3.07 -24.67
C GLY A 31 -21.26 -4.20 -23.73
N PHE A 32 -20.95 -4.11 -22.44
CA PHE A 32 -21.29 -5.10 -21.42
C PHE A 32 -22.40 -4.62 -20.49
N SER A 33 -23.17 -5.55 -19.94
CA SER A 33 -24.13 -5.28 -18.88
C SER A 33 -23.49 -5.39 -17.48
N PRO A 34 -24.03 -4.73 -16.44
CA PRO A 34 -23.55 -4.89 -15.06
C PRO A 34 -23.65 -6.31 -14.51
N LYS A 35 -24.46 -7.16 -15.14
CA LYS A 35 -24.63 -8.58 -14.81
C LYS A 35 -24.51 -9.38 -16.10
N GLU A 36 -23.27 -9.56 -16.55
CA GLU A 36 -22.96 -10.16 -17.83
C GLU A 36 -22.87 -11.69 -17.73
N ARG A 37 -23.56 -12.40 -18.63
CA ARG A 37 -23.54 -13.86 -18.69
C ARG A 37 -22.77 -14.33 -19.91
N ILE A 38 -21.67 -15.03 -19.68
CA ILE A 38 -20.81 -15.58 -20.71
C ILE A 38 -21.06 -17.09 -20.84
N TYR A 39 -21.51 -17.53 -22.01
CA TYR A 39 -21.73 -18.94 -22.30
C TYR A 39 -20.44 -19.62 -22.78
N LEU A 40 -20.05 -20.69 -22.10
CA LEU A 40 -18.87 -21.49 -22.40
C LEU A 40 -19.23 -22.57 -23.43
N LYS A 41 -19.15 -22.23 -24.72
CA LYS A 41 -19.42 -23.19 -25.79
C LYS A 41 -18.11 -23.79 -26.28
N SER A 42 -17.97 -25.11 -26.14
CA SER A 42 -16.91 -25.89 -26.81
C SER A 42 -17.07 -25.75 -28.33
N SER A 43 -16.41 -24.75 -28.90
CA SER A 43 -16.38 -24.52 -30.34
C SER A 43 -15.36 -25.44 -31.01
N SER A 44 -15.68 -25.92 -32.21
CA SER A 44 -14.72 -26.63 -33.07
C SER A 44 -13.63 -25.72 -33.64
N LYS A 45 -13.70 -24.40 -33.41
CA LYS A 45 -12.68 -23.44 -33.82
C LYS A 45 -11.52 -23.40 -32.83
N PRO A 46 -10.25 -23.54 -33.27
CA PRO A 46 -9.10 -23.31 -32.40
C PRO A 46 -9.11 -21.87 -31.86
N GLY A 47 -8.76 -21.69 -30.59
CA GLY A 47 -8.62 -20.37 -29.96
C GLY A 47 -9.86 -19.80 -29.24
N TRP A 48 -10.99 -20.51 -29.23
CA TRP A 48 -12.20 -20.04 -28.53
C TRP A 48 -11.96 -19.72 -27.04
N MET A 49 -11.13 -20.54 -26.37
CA MET A 49 -10.80 -20.34 -24.96
C MET A 49 -10.11 -18.99 -24.71
N ASN A 50 -9.17 -18.60 -25.58
CA ASN A 50 -8.47 -17.32 -25.45
C ASN A 50 -9.45 -16.16 -25.63
N ALA A 51 -10.34 -16.22 -26.63
CA ALA A 51 -11.35 -15.19 -26.84
C ALA A 51 -12.33 -15.09 -25.65
N THR A 52 -12.71 -16.23 -25.06
CA THR A 52 -13.54 -16.23 -23.84
C THR A 52 -12.80 -15.60 -22.67
N VAL A 53 -11.52 -15.96 -22.45
CA VAL A 53 -10.70 -15.39 -21.38
C VAL A 53 -10.51 -13.89 -21.56
N GLU A 54 -10.28 -13.39 -22.77
CA GLU A 54 -10.17 -11.96 -23.06
C GLU A 54 -11.44 -11.19 -22.66
N VAL A 55 -12.62 -11.71 -23.01
CA VAL A 55 -13.90 -11.09 -22.63
C VAL A 55 -14.10 -11.12 -21.10
N LEU A 56 -13.83 -12.25 -20.45
CA LEU A 56 -13.94 -12.38 -19.01
C LEU A 56 -13.02 -11.39 -18.29
N LEU A 57 -11.77 -11.26 -18.75
CA LEU A 57 -10.78 -10.35 -18.18
C LEU A 57 -11.16 -8.89 -18.37
N HIS A 58 -11.65 -8.52 -19.55
CA HIS A 58 -12.09 -7.14 -19.81
C HIS A 58 -13.17 -6.72 -18.79
N ILE A 59 -14.19 -7.56 -18.61
CA ILE A 59 -15.28 -7.29 -17.65
C ILE A 59 -14.75 -7.28 -16.21
N ALA A 60 -13.94 -8.28 -15.85
CA ALA A 60 -13.42 -8.42 -14.49
C ALA A 60 -12.54 -7.23 -14.09
N ARG A 61 -11.66 -6.74 -14.98
CA ARG A 61 -10.81 -5.57 -14.74
C ARG A 61 -11.61 -4.32 -14.43
N ILE A 62 -12.68 -4.05 -15.21
CA ILE A 62 -13.58 -2.91 -14.97
C ILE A 62 -14.29 -3.04 -13.61
N ILE A 63 -14.79 -4.24 -13.27
CA ILE A 63 -15.43 -4.50 -11.98
C ILE A 63 -14.43 -4.22 -10.83
N GLN A 64 -13.17 -4.60 -11.02
CA GLN A 64 -12.13 -4.48 -9.99
C GLN A 64 -11.47 -3.10 -9.90
N LEU A 65 -11.83 -2.10 -10.73
CA LEU A 65 -11.22 -0.76 -10.63
C LEU A 65 -11.36 -0.16 -9.23
N ASN A 66 -10.28 0.40 -8.70
CA ASN A 66 -10.35 1.31 -7.55
C ASN A 66 -10.57 2.76 -7.99
N GLU A 67 -10.66 3.69 -7.04
CA GLU A 67 -10.89 5.11 -7.33
C GLU A 67 -9.85 5.71 -8.28
N LEU A 68 -8.57 5.45 -8.01
CA LEU A 68 -7.44 5.96 -8.78
C LEU A 68 -7.44 5.40 -10.21
N GLU A 69 -7.60 4.09 -10.36
CA GLU A 69 -7.63 3.43 -11.67
C GLU A 69 -8.85 3.88 -12.49
N LEU A 70 -9.99 4.10 -11.82
CA LEU A 70 -11.20 4.57 -12.46
C LEU A 70 -11.06 5.99 -13.00
N TYR A 71 -10.34 6.87 -12.28
CA TYR A 71 -10.03 8.21 -12.75
C TYR A 71 -9.32 8.19 -14.11
N PHE A 72 -8.34 7.29 -14.29
CA PHE A 72 -7.60 7.14 -15.55
C PHE A 72 -8.33 6.30 -16.61
N ALA A 73 -9.36 5.55 -16.23
CA ALA A 73 -10.12 4.69 -17.16
C ALA A 73 -11.24 5.44 -17.92
N GLU A 74 -11.62 6.64 -17.50
CA GLU A 74 -12.73 7.41 -18.07
C GLU A 74 -12.39 8.10 -19.42
N ASP A 75 -11.10 8.30 -19.76
CA ASP A 75 -10.68 9.04 -20.96
C ASP A 75 -10.26 8.14 -22.15
N ASP A 76 -11.07 8.15 -23.21
CA ASP A 76 -10.84 7.45 -24.48
C ASP A 76 -9.58 7.97 -25.24
N VAL A 77 -9.02 9.13 -24.87
CA VAL A 77 -7.84 9.73 -25.52
C VAL A 77 -6.54 9.02 -25.12
N CYS A 78 -6.46 8.47 -23.91
CA CYS A 78 -5.34 7.63 -23.45
C CYS A 78 -5.49 6.14 -23.83
N ALA A 79 -6.56 5.75 -24.52
CA ALA A 79 -6.96 4.35 -24.78
C ALA A 79 -6.00 3.51 -25.65
N SER A 80 -4.81 4.01 -26.01
CA SER A 80 -3.78 3.17 -26.66
C SER A 80 -3.08 2.21 -25.69
N MET A 81 -3.24 2.41 -24.37
CA MET A 81 -2.73 1.49 -23.35
C MET A 81 -3.70 1.45 -22.16
N GLU A 82 -4.50 0.38 -22.03
CA GLU A 82 -5.30 0.14 -20.83
C GLU A 82 -4.34 -0.07 -19.63
N PHE A 83 -4.17 0.95 -18.79
CA PHE A 83 -3.29 0.87 -17.63
C PHE A 83 -4.01 0.22 -16.44
N TYR A 84 -3.75 -1.07 -16.23
CA TYR A 84 -4.22 -1.80 -15.04
C TYR A 84 -3.05 -2.06 -14.10
N SER A 85 -3.21 -1.74 -12.81
CA SER A 85 -2.20 -2.05 -11.80
C SER A 85 -2.06 -3.57 -11.60
N SER A 86 -0.95 -4.00 -11.01
CA SER A 86 -0.76 -5.41 -10.62
C SER A 86 -1.82 -5.91 -9.65
N ARG A 87 -2.33 -5.02 -8.79
CA ARG A 87 -3.48 -5.34 -7.93
C ARG A 87 -4.71 -5.64 -8.77
N ASN A 88 -5.08 -4.77 -9.71
CA ASN A 88 -6.26 -4.96 -10.55
C ASN A 88 -6.16 -6.26 -11.37
N GLU A 89 -5.01 -6.51 -11.98
CA GLU A 89 -4.80 -7.70 -12.82
C GLU A 89 -4.98 -8.99 -12.00
N LEU A 90 -4.34 -9.09 -10.84
CA LEU A 90 -4.45 -10.26 -9.98
C LEU A 90 -5.87 -10.41 -9.42
N GLU A 91 -6.54 -9.33 -9.04
CA GLU A 91 -7.93 -9.34 -8.56
C GLU A 91 -8.91 -9.81 -9.63
N ALA A 92 -8.74 -9.31 -10.86
CA ALA A 92 -9.55 -9.72 -12.00
C ALA A 92 -9.38 -11.22 -12.27
N LEU A 93 -8.14 -11.70 -12.38
CA LEU A 93 -7.84 -13.12 -12.59
C LEU A 93 -8.38 -14.01 -11.46
N ASN A 94 -8.13 -13.66 -10.19
CA ASN A 94 -8.59 -14.44 -9.04
C ASN A 94 -10.13 -14.45 -8.94
N SER A 95 -10.80 -13.35 -9.26
CA SER A 95 -12.26 -13.32 -9.30
C SER A 95 -12.83 -14.30 -10.32
N ILE A 96 -12.19 -14.46 -11.47
CA ILE A 96 -12.58 -15.45 -12.48
C ILE A 96 -12.32 -16.88 -11.97
N VAL A 97 -11.19 -17.14 -11.29
CA VAL A 97 -10.91 -18.45 -10.67
C VAL A 97 -12.03 -18.83 -9.70
N LEU A 98 -12.43 -17.92 -8.81
CA LEU A 98 -13.53 -18.16 -7.85
C LEU A 98 -14.85 -18.50 -8.55
N LEU A 99 -15.16 -17.81 -9.65
CA LEU A 99 -16.35 -18.09 -10.46
C LEU A 99 -16.29 -19.46 -11.16
N THR A 100 -15.10 -20.00 -11.43
CA THR A 100 -14.94 -21.37 -11.95
C THR A 100 -15.06 -22.44 -10.85
N ASP A 101 -14.74 -22.11 -9.59
CA ASP A 101 -14.79 -23.06 -8.47
C ASP A 101 -16.24 -23.30 -7.98
N ILE A 102 -17.12 -22.29 -8.04
CA ILE A 102 -18.54 -22.42 -7.60
C ILE A 102 -19.28 -23.54 -8.36
N PRO A 103 -19.27 -23.61 -9.71
CA PRO A 103 -20.01 -24.63 -10.45
C PRO A 103 -19.32 -26.00 -10.46
N LEU A 104 -18.00 -26.08 -10.23
CA LEU A 104 -17.26 -27.35 -10.14
C LEU A 104 -17.80 -28.25 -9.02
N SER A 105 -18.42 -27.68 -7.99
CA SER A 105 -19.03 -28.42 -6.89
C SER A 105 -20.37 -29.12 -7.24
N ASN A 106 -21.07 -28.72 -8.32
CA ASN A 106 -22.47 -29.12 -8.59
C ASN A 106 -22.80 -29.46 -10.07
N CYS A 107 -21.84 -29.53 -10.98
CA CYS A 107 -22.10 -29.70 -12.43
C CYS A 107 -22.02 -31.15 -12.97
N SER A 108 -22.59 -31.35 -14.17
CA SER A 108 -22.44 -32.57 -14.99
C SER A 108 -21.01 -32.73 -15.53
N HIS A 109 -20.59 -33.98 -15.83
CA HIS A 109 -19.21 -34.34 -16.18
C HIS A 109 -18.64 -33.59 -17.41
N LEU A 110 -19.48 -33.16 -18.37
CA LEU A 110 -19.04 -32.43 -19.56
C LEU A 110 -18.69 -30.96 -19.22
N HIS A 111 -19.53 -30.31 -18.39
CA HIS A 111 -19.30 -28.94 -17.92
C HIS A 111 -18.09 -28.86 -17.00
N THR A 112 -17.84 -29.91 -16.21
CA THR A 112 -16.66 -30.02 -15.35
C THR A 112 -15.36 -29.89 -16.17
N ASN A 113 -15.27 -30.51 -17.35
CA ASN A 113 -14.05 -30.47 -18.17
C ASN A 113 -13.78 -29.07 -18.76
N ILE A 114 -14.82 -28.43 -19.31
CA ILE A 114 -14.71 -27.08 -19.87
C ILE A 114 -14.28 -26.06 -18.79
N LEU A 115 -14.92 -26.12 -17.62
CA LEU A 115 -14.57 -25.25 -16.49
C LEU A 115 -13.16 -25.52 -15.96
N GLN A 116 -12.72 -26.79 -15.91
CA GLN A 116 -11.35 -27.13 -15.53
C GLN A 116 -10.32 -26.57 -16.51
N GLN A 117 -10.57 -26.65 -17.82
CA GLN A 117 -9.67 -26.08 -18.83
C GLN A 117 -9.61 -24.55 -18.72
N LEU A 118 -10.75 -23.88 -18.55
CA LEU A 118 -10.79 -22.44 -18.33
C LEU A 118 -10.04 -22.05 -17.07
N ARG A 119 -10.32 -22.73 -15.95
CA ARG A 119 -9.64 -22.52 -14.67
C ARG A 119 -8.14 -22.68 -14.80
N GLN A 120 -7.67 -23.75 -15.45
CA GLN A 120 -6.24 -23.96 -15.68
C GLN A 120 -5.64 -22.84 -16.52
N LYS A 121 -6.34 -22.40 -17.58
CA LYS A 121 -5.87 -21.30 -18.43
C LYS A 121 -5.73 -19.99 -17.65
N ILE A 122 -6.65 -19.68 -16.74
CA ILE A 122 -6.57 -18.52 -15.86
C ILE A 122 -5.42 -18.66 -14.86
N LEU A 123 -5.22 -19.84 -14.25
CA LEU A 123 -4.08 -20.09 -13.37
C LEU A 123 -2.74 -19.94 -14.09
N ASP A 124 -2.64 -20.41 -15.33
CA ASP A 124 -1.45 -20.23 -16.15
C ASP A 124 -1.16 -18.74 -16.36
N LEU A 125 -2.19 -17.92 -16.64
CA LEU A 125 -2.05 -16.47 -16.76
C LEU A 125 -1.60 -15.80 -15.45
N ILE A 126 -2.12 -16.23 -14.29
CA ILE A 126 -1.66 -15.75 -12.98
C ILE A 126 -0.17 -16.07 -12.79
N SER A 127 0.24 -17.29 -13.12
CA SER A 127 1.64 -17.71 -13.01
C SER A 127 2.54 -16.92 -13.96
N GLU A 128 2.13 -16.75 -15.22
CA GLU A 128 2.86 -15.96 -16.22
C GLU A 128 2.99 -14.49 -15.81
N TYR A 129 1.94 -13.92 -15.20
CA TYR A 129 1.96 -12.55 -14.69
C TYR A 129 2.92 -12.40 -13.50
N GLY A 130 2.85 -13.33 -12.53
CA GLY A 130 3.77 -13.37 -11.40
C GLY A 130 5.24 -13.50 -11.83
N ASP A 131 5.52 -14.33 -12.83
CA ASP A 131 6.87 -14.55 -13.35
C ASP A 131 7.48 -13.33 -14.05
N LYS A 132 6.65 -12.48 -14.67
CA LYS A 132 7.11 -11.22 -15.28
C LYS A 132 7.56 -10.20 -14.25
N ILE A 133 6.98 -10.23 -13.07
CA ILE A 133 7.12 -9.17 -12.05
C ILE A 133 7.95 -9.63 -10.85
N SER A 134 8.12 -10.94 -10.64
CA SER A 134 8.92 -11.48 -9.55
C SER A 134 10.36 -10.98 -9.63
N VAL A 135 10.62 -9.91 -8.89
CA VAL A 135 11.98 -9.47 -8.59
C VAL A 135 12.53 -10.54 -7.67
N LYS A 136 13.55 -11.27 -8.14
CA LYS A 136 14.23 -12.25 -7.32
C LYS A 136 14.97 -11.51 -6.21
N GLY A 137 14.34 -11.35 -5.05
CA GLY A 137 15.08 -11.06 -3.82
C GLY A 137 16.13 -12.16 -3.66
N ILE A 138 17.40 -11.78 -3.63
CA ILE A 138 18.47 -12.74 -3.36
C ILE A 138 18.35 -13.07 -1.87
N VAL A 139 18.08 -14.34 -1.57
CA VAL A 139 18.15 -14.84 -0.20
C VAL A 139 19.63 -14.82 0.19
N GLU A 140 20.03 -13.79 0.93
CA GLU A 140 21.43 -13.46 1.19
C GLU A 140 22.15 -14.62 1.90
N LYS A 141 21.47 -15.31 2.84
CA LYS A 141 21.93 -16.56 3.47
C LYS A 141 20.71 -17.35 4.00
N GLU A 142 20.66 -18.66 3.77
CA GLU A 142 19.78 -19.59 4.50
C GLU A 142 20.24 -19.81 5.96
N HIS A 143 20.71 -18.77 6.65
CA HIS A 143 20.88 -18.82 8.10
C HIS A 143 19.58 -18.32 8.72
N SER A 144 18.61 -19.22 8.85
CA SER A 144 17.63 -19.11 9.92
C SER A 144 18.41 -18.88 11.21
N CYS A 145 18.17 -17.77 11.89
CA CYS A 145 18.71 -17.59 13.23
C CYS A 145 17.86 -18.43 14.19
N ASP A 146 18.49 -19.00 15.22
CA ASP A 146 17.86 -19.90 16.18
C ASP A 146 16.58 -19.31 16.82
N GLU A 147 16.45 -17.97 16.83
CA GLU A 147 15.33 -17.24 17.40
C GLU A 147 14.07 -17.31 16.53
N GLU A 148 14.20 -17.12 15.23
CA GLU A 148 13.10 -17.22 14.26
C GLU A 148 12.54 -18.65 14.18
N GLU A 149 13.41 -19.66 14.25
CA GLU A 149 12.99 -21.06 14.35
C GLU A 149 12.17 -21.33 15.62
N ARG A 150 12.62 -20.80 16.76
CA ARG A 150 11.86 -20.89 18.03
C ARG A 150 10.53 -20.17 17.95
N LEU A 151 10.43 -19.05 17.23
CA LEU A 151 9.16 -18.35 17.02
C LEU A 151 8.18 -19.20 16.21
N ILE A 152 8.65 -19.83 15.15
CA ILE A 152 7.85 -20.76 14.35
C ILE A 152 7.39 -21.94 15.21
N GLU A 153 8.28 -22.56 15.98
CA GLU A 153 7.94 -23.68 16.87
C GLU A 153 6.93 -23.25 17.95
N TRP A 154 7.12 -22.07 18.55
CA TRP A 154 6.16 -21.49 19.49
C TRP A 154 4.79 -21.30 18.83
N GLY A 155 4.75 -20.80 17.59
CA GLY A 155 3.52 -20.62 16.83
C GLY A 155 2.81 -21.95 16.59
N GLU A 156 3.54 -22.95 16.07
CA GLU A 156 3.02 -24.30 15.80
C GLU A 156 2.46 -24.95 17.07
N ASN A 157 3.15 -24.81 18.21
CA ASN A 157 2.68 -25.27 19.53
C ASN A 157 1.43 -24.54 20.01
N ASN A 158 1.15 -23.33 19.51
CA ASN A 158 -0.06 -22.55 19.80
C ASN A 158 -1.13 -22.65 18.69
N GLY A 159 -0.98 -23.59 17.75
CA GLY A 159 -1.96 -23.89 16.71
C GLY A 159 -1.82 -23.11 15.41
N VAL A 160 -0.74 -22.34 15.24
CA VAL A 160 -0.40 -21.73 13.95
C VAL A 160 -0.03 -22.83 12.95
N THR A 161 -0.59 -22.75 11.74
CA THR A 161 -0.15 -23.61 10.62
C THR A 161 0.57 -22.74 9.61
N THR A 162 1.78 -23.12 9.22
CA THR A 162 2.60 -22.35 8.28
C THR A 162 3.27 -23.23 7.24
N GLN A 163 3.29 -22.74 6.00
CA GLN A 163 4.11 -23.27 4.90
C GLN A 163 5.34 -22.41 4.65
N LEU A 164 5.61 -21.44 5.53
CA LEU A 164 6.66 -20.44 5.40
C LEU A 164 7.74 -20.65 6.47
N LYS A 165 8.96 -20.24 6.16
CA LYS A 165 10.05 -20.07 7.14
C LYS A 165 10.53 -18.62 7.09
N ILE A 166 10.99 -18.10 8.21
CA ILE A 166 11.56 -16.74 8.25
C ILE A 166 13.02 -16.83 7.74
N ALA A 167 13.42 -15.87 6.93
CA ALA A 167 14.76 -15.79 6.35
C ALA A 167 15.19 -14.32 6.20
N TYR A 168 16.48 -14.09 5.95
CA TYR A 168 16.99 -12.77 5.61
C TYR A 168 16.96 -12.56 4.09
N ILE A 169 16.38 -11.43 3.67
CA ILE A 169 16.16 -11.02 2.30
C ILE A 169 16.97 -9.75 2.04
N GLU A 170 17.77 -9.77 0.98
CA GLU A 170 18.57 -8.61 0.57
C GLU A 170 17.69 -7.37 0.40
N GLY A 171 18.07 -6.27 1.07
CA GLY A 171 17.37 -4.99 1.03
C GLY A 171 16.04 -4.91 1.79
N ALA A 172 15.47 -6.02 2.27
CA ALA A 172 14.22 -6.03 3.05
C ALA A 172 14.41 -6.48 4.52
N GLY A 173 15.60 -7.00 4.86
CA GLY A 173 15.87 -7.49 6.20
C GLY A 173 15.22 -8.85 6.41
N ARG A 174 14.41 -9.02 7.46
CA ARG A 174 13.74 -10.31 7.70
C ARG A 174 12.46 -10.40 6.89
N GLY A 175 12.25 -11.54 6.24
CA GLY A 175 11.08 -11.85 5.43
C GLY A 175 10.64 -13.30 5.63
N ALA A 176 9.55 -13.69 4.99
CA ALA A 176 9.05 -15.07 5.01
C ALA A 176 9.18 -15.70 3.62
N ILE A 177 9.81 -16.87 3.54
CA ILE A 177 10.00 -17.61 2.28
C ILE A 177 9.24 -18.94 2.30
N ALA A 178 8.79 -19.39 1.14
CA ALA A 178 8.03 -20.63 1.04
C ALA A 178 8.91 -21.88 1.25
N ARG A 179 8.45 -22.84 2.05
CA ARG A 179 9.16 -24.11 2.31
C ARG A 179 9.05 -25.11 1.15
N LYS A 180 8.10 -24.89 0.24
CA LYS A 180 7.77 -25.73 -0.91
C LYS A 180 7.05 -24.89 -1.95
N ASP A 181 6.80 -25.45 -3.13
CA ASP A 181 5.95 -24.81 -4.11
C ASP A 181 4.50 -24.73 -3.62
N LEU A 182 3.94 -23.52 -3.63
CA LEU A 182 2.57 -23.21 -3.23
C LEU A 182 1.79 -22.65 -4.42
N LYS A 183 0.52 -23.04 -4.51
CA LYS A 183 -0.39 -22.70 -5.60
C LYS A 183 -1.40 -21.64 -5.19
N VAL A 184 -2.06 -21.03 -6.18
CA VAL A 184 -3.22 -20.16 -5.96
C VAL A 184 -4.28 -20.91 -5.15
N GLY A 185 -4.76 -20.27 -4.08
CA GLY A 185 -5.73 -20.80 -3.13
C GLY A 185 -5.12 -21.58 -1.96
N ASP A 186 -3.83 -21.95 -2.01
CA ASP A 186 -3.17 -22.57 -0.86
C ASP A 186 -3.09 -21.57 0.31
N ILE A 187 -3.24 -22.08 1.53
CA ILE A 187 -3.06 -21.28 2.75
C ILE A 187 -1.57 -21.30 3.10
N ALA A 188 -0.91 -20.15 2.93
CA ALA A 188 0.50 -20.00 3.27
C ALA A 188 0.70 -19.93 4.80
N LEU A 189 -0.22 -19.26 5.50
CA LEU A 189 -0.21 -19.08 6.94
C LEU A 189 -1.63 -19.03 7.48
N GLU A 190 -1.88 -19.72 8.60
CA GLU A 190 -3.13 -19.68 9.35
C GLU A 190 -2.84 -19.42 10.82
N ILE A 191 -3.41 -18.32 11.35
CA ILE A 191 -3.17 -17.81 12.70
C ILE A 191 -4.46 -17.90 13.52
N PRO A 192 -4.52 -18.73 14.58
CA PRO A 192 -5.64 -18.73 15.51
C PRO A 192 -5.84 -17.37 16.19
N VAL A 193 -7.08 -16.96 16.45
CA VAL A 193 -7.37 -15.70 17.15
C VAL A 193 -6.66 -15.61 18.50
N SER A 194 -6.51 -16.73 19.21
CA SER A 194 -5.80 -16.81 20.50
C SER A 194 -4.31 -16.46 20.44
N THR A 195 -3.71 -16.38 19.25
CA THR A 195 -2.31 -15.97 19.05
C THR A 195 -2.16 -14.53 18.56
N ILE A 196 -3.26 -13.87 18.21
CA ILE A 196 -3.26 -12.47 17.75
C ILE A 196 -3.22 -11.55 18.98
N ILE A 197 -2.26 -10.65 19.03
CA ILE A 197 -2.16 -9.65 20.09
C ILE A 197 -3.11 -8.51 19.76
N SER A 198 -4.05 -8.23 20.66
CA SER A 198 -5.09 -7.20 20.53
C SER A 198 -5.48 -6.66 21.90
N GLU A 199 -6.27 -5.58 21.94
CA GLU A 199 -6.64 -4.86 23.18
C GLU A 199 -7.29 -5.78 24.24
N GLU A 200 -7.92 -6.88 23.82
CA GLU A 200 -8.50 -7.88 24.73
C GLU A 200 -7.48 -8.45 25.73
N HIS A 201 -6.20 -8.54 25.35
CA HIS A 201 -5.14 -9.00 26.25
C HIS A 201 -4.84 -8.00 27.37
N VAL A 202 -5.11 -6.72 27.12
CA VAL A 202 -4.94 -5.66 28.12
C VAL A 202 -6.12 -5.63 29.08
N HIS A 203 -7.34 -5.92 28.61
CA HIS A 203 -8.56 -5.94 29.44
C HIS A 203 -8.47 -6.86 30.67
N GLU A 204 -7.67 -7.92 30.58
CA GLU A 204 -7.47 -8.89 31.66
C GLU A 204 -6.44 -8.42 32.70
N THR A 205 -5.78 -7.29 32.47
CA THR A 205 -4.70 -6.74 33.32
C THR A 205 -5.18 -5.59 34.21
N ASP A 206 -4.44 -5.33 35.29
CA ASP A 206 -4.63 -4.18 36.17
C ASP A 206 -4.43 -2.83 35.45
N MET A 207 -3.58 -2.80 34.42
CA MET A 207 -3.31 -1.64 33.57
C MET A 207 -4.58 -1.06 32.93
N TYR A 208 -5.46 -1.92 32.39
CA TYR A 208 -6.67 -1.44 31.72
C TYR A 208 -7.60 -0.68 32.67
N GLY A 209 -7.65 -1.09 33.94
CA GLY A 209 -8.45 -0.43 34.96
C GLY A 209 -8.04 1.03 35.20
N VAL A 210 -6.76 1.36 35.02
CA VAL A 210 -6.24 2.73 35.12
C VAL A 210 -6.43 3.48 33.80
N LEU A 211 -6.04 2.87 32.68
CA LEU A 211 -6.01 3.56 31.39
C LEU A 211 -7.40 3.94 30.90
N LYS A 212 -8.41 3.09 31.10
CA LYS A 212 -9.79 3.37 30.64
C LYS A 212 -10.43 4.63 31.26
N GLU A 213 -9.90 5.12 32.38
CA GLU A 213 -10.39 6.32 33.07
C GLU A 213 -9.77 7.61 32.50
N ILE A 214 -8.76 7.49 31.62
CA ILE A 214 -8.13 8.61 30.95
C ILE A 214 -9.01 9.01 29.76
N ASP A 215 -9.55 10.23 29.80
CA ASP A 215 -10.39 10.74 28.73
C ASP A 215 -9.60 10.84 27.41
N GLY A 216 -10.19 10.33 26.33
CA GLY A 216 -9.61 10.39 24.99
C GLY A 216 -8.46 9.43 24.70
N ILE A 217 -8.08 8.51 25.61
CA ILE A 217 -7.04 7.53 25.31
C ILE A 217 -7.49 6.55 24.21
N SER A 218 -6.63 6.33 23.21
CA SER A 218 -6.92 5.38 22.13
C SER A 218 -6.55 3.94 22.51
N SER A 219 -7.26 2.97 21.91
CA SER A 219 -6.93 1.54 21.99
C SER A 219 -5.48 1.26 21.56
N GLU A 220 -4.98 1.96 20.56
CA GLU A 220 -3.60 1.88 20.11
C GLU A 220 -2.61 2.31 21.20
N THR A 221 -2.91 3.40 21.92
CA THR A 221 -2.06 3.87 23.02
C THR A 221 -2.06 2.87 24.18
N ILE A 222 -3.22 2.31 24.51
CA ILE A 222 -3.33 1.27 25.54
C ILE A 222 -2.45 0.06 25.20
N LEU A 223 -2.53 -0.41 23.97
CA LEU A 223 -1.74 -1.54 23.46
C LEU A 223 -0.23 -1.26 23.43
N LEU A 224 0.14 -0.04 23.08
CA LEU A 224 1.52 0.43 23.10
C LEU A 224 2.09 0.37 24.51
N LEU A 225 1.41 0.97 25.49
CA LEU A 225 1.84 0.97 26.89
C LEU A 225 1.92 -0.45 27.47
N TRP A 226 0.95 -1.31 27.13
CA TRP A 226 1.00 -2.71 27.51
C TRP A 226 2.24 -3.42 26.93
N SER A 227 2.55 -3.18 25.65
CA SER A 227 3.70 -3.79 24.97
C SER A 227 5.04 -3.38 25.60
N MET A 228 5.15 -2.15 26.11
CA MET A 228 6.34 -1.67 26.82
C MET A 228 6.65 -2.51 28.06
N LYS A 229 5.62 -2.88 28.83
CA LYS A 229 5.75 -3.75 30.01
C LYS A 229 5.92 -5.21 29.61
N GLU A 230 5.09 -5.68 28.69
CA GLU A 230 5.01 -7.10 28.31
C GLU A 230 6.31 -7.62 27.67
N LYS A 231 7.05 -6.76 26.95
CA LYS A 231 8.38 -7.11 26.42
C LYS A 231 9.34 -7.65 27.49
N TYR A 232 9.23 -7.16 28.72
CA TYR A 232 10.12 -7.54 29.84
C TYR A 232 9.49 -8.57 30.79
N ASN A 233 8.27 -9.03 30.49
CA ASN A 233 7.56 -10.02 31.30
C ASN A 233 8.04 -11.44 30.93
N CYS A 234 8.84 -12.06 31.81
CA CYS A 234 9.38 -13.41 31.60
C CYS A 234 8.30 -14.50 31.51
N ASP A 235 7.13 -14.28 32.11
CA ASP A 235 6.02 -15.22 32.12
C ASP A 235 5.02 -14.95 30.98
N SER A 236 5.32 -13.98 30.09
CA SER A 236 4.46 -13.64 28.96
C SER A 236 4.29 -14.84 28.02
N LYS A 237 3.05 -15.09 27.61
CA LYS A 237 2.74 -16.00 26.51
C LYS A 237 3.48 -15.62 25.22
N PHE A 238 3.72 -14.33 25.02
CA PHE A 238 4.31 -13.75 23.80
C PHE A 238 5.80 -13.47 23.96
N LYS A 239 6.46 -13.95 25.03
CA LYS A 239 7.88 -13.69 25.30
C LYS A 239 8.77 -14.01 24.10
N ILE A 240 8.57 -15.17 23.47
CA ILE A 240 9.33 -15.58 22.28
C ILE A 240 9.15 -14.59 21.13
N TYR A 241 7.92 -14.12 20.89
CA TYR A 241 7.68 -13.10 19.87
C TYR A 241 8.40 -11.79 20.18
N PHE A 242 8.28 -11.26 21.40
CA PHE A 242 8.95 -10.02 21.81
C PHE A 242 10.48 -10.09 21.77
N ASP A 243 11.05 -11.27 22.03
CA ASP A 243 12.50 -11.52 21.94
C ASP A 243 12.99 -11.53 20.50
N THR A 244 12.17 -11.98 19.55
CA THR A 244 12.51 -11.92 18.12
C THR A 244 12.38 -10.52 17.51
N LEU A 245 11.71 -9.57 18.16
CA LEU A 245 11.57 -8.22 17.60
C LEU A 245 12.90 -7.46 17.62
N PRO A 246 13.15 -6.58 16.64
CA PRO A 246 14.41 -5.87 16.58
C PRO A 246 14.55 -4.90 17.78
N GLU A 247 15.78 -4.69 18.25
CA GLU A 247 16.04 -3.71 19.30
C GLU A 247 15.84 -2.27 18.83
N LYS A 248 16.03 -2.03 17.52
CA LYS A 248 15.84 -0.75 16.84
C LYS A 248 15.16 -0.98 15.50
N PHE A 249 14.24 -0.10 15.14
CA PHE A 249 13.63 -0.10 13.82
C PHE A 249 14.39 0.87 12.90
N ASN A 250 14.39 0.58 11.60
CA ASN A 250 14.90 1.49 10.58
C ASN A 250 13.81 2.50 10.13
N THR A 251 12.80 2.72 10.97
CA THR A 251 11.85 3.81 10.78
C THR A 251 12.52 5.12 11.12
N VAL A 252 12.17 6.15 10.37
CA VAL A 252 12.93 7.40 10.45
C VAL A 252 12.55 8.24 11.69
N ALA A 253 11.59 7.82 12.50
CA ALA A 253 11.41 8.41 13.83
C ALA A 253 12.72 8.27 14.67
N CYS A 254 13.47 7.17 14.50
CA CYS A 254 14.82 7.01 15.05
C CYS A 254 15.90 7.92 14.42
N LEU A 255 15.80 8.28 13.13
CA LEU A 255 16.82 9.11 12.47
C LEU A 255 16.74 10.60 12.86
N PHE A 256 15.54 11.10 13.22
CA PHE A 256 15.44 12.47 13.75
C PHE A 256 16.27 12.64 15.03
N ILE A 257 16.39 11.60 15.85
CA ILE A 257 17.25 11.62 17.06
C ILE A 257 18.72 11.82 16.67
N LEU A 258 19.18 11.24 15.55
CA LEU A 258 20.55 11.42 15.07
C LEU A 258 20.80 12.83 14.50
N LEU A 259 19.76 13.48 13.97
CA LEU A 259 19.83 14.86 13.45
C LEU A 259 19.51 15.93 14.49
N LYS A 260 18.87 15.57 15.61
CA LYS A 260 18.48 16.49 16.70
C LYS A 260 19.69 17.18 17.34
N ASP A 261 20.75 16.42 17.59
CA ASP A 261 22.00 16.93 18.18
C ASP A 261 22.68 17.99 17.30
N GLN A 262 22.35 18.02 16.02
CA GLN A 262 22.92 18.98 15.08
C GLN A 262 21.98 20.15 14.72
N TRP A 263 20.66 19.99 14.86
CA TRP A 263 19.70 21.08 14.67
C TRP A 263 19.62 22.03 15.88
N GLU A 264 19.70 21.52 17.12
CA GLU A 264 19.66 22.36 18.34
C GLU A 264 20.79 23.41 18.37
N ILE A 265 21.91 23.15 17.71
CA ILE A 265 23.06 24.08 17.58
C ILE A 265 22.71 25.33 16.75
N SER A 266 21.71 25.25 15.85
CA SER A 266 21.34 26.35 14.94
C SER A 266 20.24 27.28 15.47
N SER A 267 19.50 26.85 16.49
CA SER A 267 18.30 27.56 16.96
C SER A 267 18.57 28.65 18.00
N THR A 268 19.76 28.70 18.60
CA THR A 268 20.18 29.82 19.46
C THR A 268 20.81 30.93 18.63
N GLY A 269 19.97 31.70 17.95
CA GLY A 269 20.31 33.04 17.46
C GLY A 269 20.60 33.14 15.97
N GLY A 270 19.57 33.51 15.21
CA GLY A 270 19.66 34.30 13.98
C GLY A 270 20.60 33.78 12.92
N LEU A 271 20.10 32.89 12.05
CA LEU A 271 20.32 32.84 10.59
C LEU A 271 19.76 31.51 10.09
N ALA A 272 18.52 31.54 9.58
CA ALA A 272 17.97 30.50 8.70
C ALA A 272 18.72 30.39 7.33
N ILE A 273 19.92 30.97 7.24
CA ILE A 273 20.74 31.13 6.02
C ILE A 273 22.11 30.42 6.16
N SER A 274 22.46 29.84 7.32
CA SER A 274 23.79 29.21 7.50
C SER A 274 23.88 27.72 7.17
N CYS A 275 22.80 27.06 6.72
CA CYS A 275 22.91 25.71 6.14
C CYS A 275 23.76 25.67 4.86
N TYR A 276 24.11 26.83 4.28
CA TYR A 276 25.01 26.94 3.13
C TYR A 276 26.52 26.80 3.45
N GLN A 277 26.93 26.68 4.72
CA GLN A 277 28.37 26.81 5.06
C GLN A 277 28.96 25.75 6.00
N VAL A 278 28.26 24.64 6.23
CA VAL A 278 28.85 23.45 6.87
C VAL A 278 28.76 22.30 5.89
N GLY A 279 29.90 21.98 5.25
CA GLY A 279 30.05 20.87 4.33
C GLY A 279 29.93 19.51 5.04
N SER A 280 28.71 19.16 5.42
CA SER A 280 28.33 17.83 5.88
C SER A 280 27.17 17.37 5.00
N ILE A 281 27.50 16.43 4.12
CA ILE A 281 26.73 15.95 2.95
C ILE A 281 25.29 15.53 3.30
N SER A 282 24.98 15.27 4.57
CA SER A 282 23.67 14.78 5.02
C SER A 282 22.51 15.80 4.99
N TYR A 283 22.77 17.11 4.99
CA TYR A 283 21.70 18.14 5.08
C TYR A 283 21.00 18.44 3.75
N PHE A 284 21.72 18.35 2.63
CA PHE A 284 21.19 18.67 1.29
C PHE A 284 20.45 17.49 0.64
N LEU A 285 20.57 16.29 1.22
CA LEU A 285 20.00 15.07 0.67
C LEU A 285 18.58 14.78 1.17
N TYR A 286 18.12 15.43 2.25
CA TYR A 286 16.81 15.13 2.82
C TYR A 286 15.70 15.98 2.18
N PRO A 287 14.68 15.37 1.54
CA PRO A 287 13.56 16.14 1.02
C PRO A 287 12.83 16.87 2.16
N PHE A 288 12.67 18.20 2.02
CA PHE A 288 12.05 19.06 3.03
C PHE A 288 10.67 18.54 3.50
N SER A 289 9.89 17.97 2.59
CA SER A 289 8.59 17.35 2.87
C SER A 289 8.70 16.18 3.86
N LEU A 290 9.66 15.28 3.63
CA LEU A 290 9.89 14.11 4.48
C LEU A 290 10.40 14.51 5.87
N PHE A 291 11.27 15.52 5.94
CA PHE A 291 11.73 16.09 7.20
C PHE A 291 10.58 16.69 7.99
N LYS A 292 9.74 17.52 7.36
CA LYS A 292 8.58 18.15 7.98
C LYS A 292 7.63 17.10 8.57
N SER A 293 7.22 16.10 7.79
CA SER A 293 6.32 15.05 8.27
C SER A 293 6.87 14.31 9.50
N LYS A 294 8.17 14.04 9.52
CA LYS A 294 8.82 13.31 10.62
C LYS A 294 8.99 14.16 11.87
N TRP A 295 9.30 15.44 11.70
CA TRP A 295 9.33 16.41 12.80
C TRP A 295 7.95 16.51 13.47
N LEU A 296 6.87 16.59 12.70
CA LEU A 296 5.51 16.60 13.24
C LEU A 296 5.19 15.32 14.03
N ILE A 297 5.56 14.15 13.51
CA ILE A 297 5.36 12.86 14.21
C ILE A 297 6.15 12.85 15.52
N TRP A 298 7.44 13.20 15.48
CA TRP A 298 8.29 13.26 16.66
C TRP A 298 7.72 14.19 17.74
N TRP A 299 7.27 15.38 17.34
CA TRP A 299 6.64 16.34 18.24
C TRP A 299 5.36 15.79 18.86
N HIS A 300 4.51 15.14 18.06
CA HIS A 300 3.28 14.52 18.53
C HIS A 300 3.56 13.39 19.54
N LEU A 301 4.54 12.53 19.27
CA LEU A 301 4.93 11.45 20.18
C LEU A 301 5.48 11.99 21.50
N HIS A 302 6.28 13.05 21.47
CA HIS A 302 6.77 13.70 22.69
C HIS A 302 5.64 14.30 23.51
N ALA A 303 4.72 15.04 22.87
CA ALA A 303 3.55 15.59 23.54
C ALA A 303 2.72 14.48 24.22
N GLN A 304 2.47 13.38 23.51
CA GLN A 304 1.75 12.23 24.05
C GLN A 304 2.49 11.58 25.25
N TYR A 305 3.81 11.42 25.15
CA TYR A 305 4.62 10.86 26.24
C TYR A 305 4.58 11.77 27.48
N ASP A 306 4.76 13.08 27.31
CA ASP A 306 4.78 14.06 28.40
C ASP A 306 3.42 14.21 29.09
N GLU A 307 2.30 13.98 28.37
CA GLU A 307 0.96 13.92 28.95
C GLU A 307 0.77 12.71 29.88
N LEU A 308 1.44 11.59 29.59
CA LEU A 308 1.27 10.33 30.33
C LEU A 308 2.33 10.16 31.43
N PHE A 309 3.58 10.53 31.17
CA PHE A 309 4.73 10.30 32.02
C PHE A 309 5.38 11.62 32.44
N PRO A 310 5.72 11.79 33.74
CA PRO A 310 5.81 10.74 34.77
C PRO A 310 4.51 10.54 35.58
N VAL A 311 3.38 11.16 35.21
CA VAL A 311 2.13 11.15 36.01
C VAL A 311 1.66 9.74 36.32
N LEU A 312 1.58 8.85 35.32
CA LEU A 312 1.15 7.47 35.51
C LEU A 312 2.10 6.69 36.42
N SER A 313 3.41 6.82 36.23
CA SER A 313 4.41 6.16 37.07
C SER A 313 4.40 6.65 38.52
N ASN A 314 4.11 7.94 38.75
CA ASN A 314 4.03 8.50 40.09
C ASN A 314 2.77 8.04 40.83
N ASN A 315 1.63 7.96 40.14
CA ASN A 315 0.35 7.59 40.74
C ASN A 315 0.17 6.08 40.89
N PHE A 316 0.74 5.29 39.98
CA PHE A 316 0.57 3.85 39.90
C PHE A 316 1.90 3.12 39.64
N PRO A 317 2.90 3.24 40.52
CA PRO A 317 4.25 2.72 40.29
C PRO A 317 4.32 1.19 40.13
N ASP A 318 3.42 0.43 40.76
CA ASP A 318 3.36 -1.03 40.62
C ASP A 318 2.85 -1.46 39.23
N ILE A 319 2.01 -0.62 38.61
CA ILE A 319 1.43 -0.89 37.28
C ILE A 319 2.36 -0.33 36.18
N PHE A 320 2.89 0.87 36.39
CA PHE A 320 3.77 1.60 35.47
C PHE A 320 5.18 1.89 36.06
N PRO A 321 6.03 0.87 36.27
CA PRO A 321 7.37 1.08 36.84
C PRO A 321 8.24 2.02 35.96
N PRO A 322 8.79 3.14 36.50
CA PRO A 322 9.48 4.15 35.70
C PRO A 322 10.57 3.62 34.77
N GLU A 323 11.26 2.55 35.15
CA GLU A 323 12.31 1.91 34.37
C GLU A 323 11.81 1.22 33.08
N LEU A 324 10.52 0.91 33.00
CA LEU A 324 9.89 0.33 31.81
C LEU A 324 9.24 1.39 30.91
N TYR A 325 8.98 2.59 31.44
CA TYR A 325 8.31 3.68 30.72
C TYR A 325 9.20 4.89 30.50
N THR A 326 10.39 4.62 29.94
CA THR A 326 11.29 5.67 29.45
C THR A 326 10.90 6.11 28.05
N TRP A 327 11.33 7.32 27.65
CA TRP A 327 11.13 7.82 26.29
C TRP A 327 11.61 6.84 25.20
N GLU A 328 12.78 6.23 25.40
CA GLU A 328 13.36 5.27 24.45
C GLU A 328 12.48 4.03 24.26
N LYS A 329 11.92 3.50 25.35
CA LYS A 329 11.03 2.32 25.31
C LYS A 329 9.66 2.69 24.74
N PHE A 330 9.19 3.90 24.99
CA PHE A 330 7.96 4.42 24.42
C PHE A 330 8.08 4.54 22.90
N LEU A 331 9.16 5.16 22.42
CA LEU A 331 9.44 5.28 21.00
C LEU A 331 9.57 3.90 20.33
N TRP A 332 10.30 2.97 20.94
CA TRP A 332 10.40 1.60 20.43
C TRP A 332 9.02 0.93 20.27
N ALA A 333 8.12 1.13 21.24
CA ALA A 333 6.77 0.60 21.17
C ALA A 333 5.93 1.31 20.08
N CYS A 334 6.06 2.63 19.91
CA CYS A 334 5.43 3.35 18.78
C CYS A 334 5.86 2.73 17.44
N GLU A 335 7.16 2.54 17.24
CA GLU A 335 7.72 2.03 15.99
C GLU A 335 7.27 0.59 15.71
N LEU A 336 7.22 -0.27 16.73
CA LEU A 336 6.65 -1.62 16.61
C LEU A 336 5.22 -1.57 16.08
N TRP A 337 4.36 -0.75 16.69
CA TRP A 337 2.96 -0.70 16.29
C TRP A 337 2.76 -0.02 14.93
N TYR A 338 3.57 0.97 14.55
CA TYR A 338 3.51 1.57 13.21
C TYR A 338 3.94 0.61 12.10
N THR A 339 4.96 -0.20 12.35
CA THR A 339 5.57 -1.06 11.33
C THR A 339 4.91 -2.44 11.20
N ASN A 340 4.39 -3.00 12.30
CA ASN A 340 3.93 -4.38 12.34
C ASN A 340 2.43 -4.55 12.64
N SER A 341 1.69 -3.48 12.96
CA SER A 341 0.26 -3.63 13.25
C SER A 341 -0.57 -3.84 11.99
N MET A 342 -1.64 -4.61 12.14
CA MET A 342 -2.61 -4.89 11.08
C MET A 342 -4.02 -4.66 11.62
N LYS A 343 -4.91 -4.17 10.75
CA LYS A 343 -6.33 -4.00 11.08
C LYS A 343 -7.10 -5.28 10.75
N ILE A 344 -7.63 -5.93 11.78
CA ILE A 344 -8.30 -7.23 11.67
C ILE A 344 -9.78 -7.10 12.00
N MET A 345 -10.62 -7.57 11.09
CA MET A 345 -12.06 -7.67 11.28
C MET A 345 -12.40 -9.00 11.96
N TYR A 346 -12.94 -8.91 13.17
CA TYR A 346 -13.36 -10.07 13.95
C TYR A 346 -14.78 -10.51 13.57
N SER A 347 -15.20 -11.68 14.07
CA SER A 347 -16.52 -12.25 13.78
C SER A 347 -17.68 -11.40 14.31
N ASP A 348 -17.43 -10.49 15.25
CA ASP A 348 -18.38 -9.48 15.73
C ASP A 348 -18.55 -8.29 14.76
N GLY A 349 -17.82 -8.28 13.65
CA GLY A 349 -17.81 -7.20 12.66
C GLY A 349 -16.96 -5.99 13.06
N LYS A 350 -16.30 -6.01 14.22
CA LYS A 350 -15.45 -4.91 14.68
C LYS A 350 -14.06 -5.04 14.09
N LEU A 351 -13.53 -3.91 13.64
CA LEU A 351 -12.15 -3.77 13.20
C LEU A 351 -11.27 -3.45 14.41
N ARG A 352 -10.14 -4.14 14.55
CA ARG A 352 -9.21 -3.95 15.67
C ARG A 352 -7.78 -3.89 15.16
N THR A 353 -6.99 -2.98 15.71
CA THR A 353 -5.54 -2.91 15.46
C THR A 353 -4.86 -4.02 16.26
N CYS A 354 -4.04 -4.84 15.61
CA CYS A 354 -3.46 -6.04 16.19
C CYS A 354 -2.00 -6.24 15.77
N LEU A 355 -1.19 -6.88 16.61
CA LEU A 355 0.06 -7.51 16.17
C LEU A 355 -0.22 -8.99 15.90
N ILE A 356 0.31 -9.51 14.80
CA ILE A 356 0.11 -10.90 14.40
C ILE A 356 1.48 -11.58 14.34
N PRO A 357 1.87 -12.30 15.40
CA PRO A 357 3.12 -13.06 15.42
C PRO A 357 3.27 -13.92 14.17
N ILE A 358 4.50 -14.05 13.66
CA ILE A 358 4.86 -14.72 12.40
C ILE A 358 4.37 -13.98 11.15
N ALA A 359 3.09 -13.57 11.08
CA ALA A 359 2.57 -12.84 9.91
C ALA A 359 3.22 -11.46 9.74
N GLY A 360 3.67 -10.83 10.83
CA GLY A 360 4.43 -9.58 10.80
C GLY A 360 5.78 -9.64 10.07
N PHE A 361 6.23 -10.83 9.63
CA PHE A 361 7.43 -11.03 8.80
C PHE A 361 7.13 -11.15 7.29
N LEU A 362 5.86 -11.08 6.89
CA LEU A 362 5.50 -11.02 5.47
C LEU A 362 5.72 -9.59 4.96
N ASN A 363 6.76 -9.39 4.14
CA ASN A 363 7.08 -8.08 3.58
C ASN A 363 6.08 -7.60 2.53
N HIS A 364 6.14 -6.29 2.22
CA HIS A 364 5.32 -5.68 1.19
C HIS A 364 5.83 -5.97 -0.23
N SER A 365 4.90 -6.18 -1.17
CA SER A 365 5.19 -6.11 -2.60
C SER A 365 4.07 -5.40 -3.36
N LEU A 366 4.41 -4.72 -4.45
CA LEU A 366 3.46 -4.17 -5.43
C LEU A 366 2.73 -5.29 -6.21
N CYS A 367 3.30 -6.50 -6.24
CA CYS A 367 2.70 -7.70 -6.82
C CYS A 367 2.74 -8.84 -5.78
N PRO A 368 1.93 -8.74 -4.72
CA PRO A 368 2.02 -9.64 -3.57
C PRO A 368 1.51 -11.04 -3.89
N HIS A 369 1.93 -12.02 -3.09
CA HIS A 369 1.36 -13.37 -3.12
C HIS A 369 0.05 -13.42 -2.35
N VAL A 370 -0.11 -12.63 -1.29
CA VAL A 370 -1.33 -12.55 -0.48
C VAL A 370 -1.95 -11.16 -0.61
N MET A 371 -3.11 -11.07 -1.27
CA MET A 371 -3.86 -9.81 -1.43
C MET A 371 -4.97 -9.65 -0.38
N HIS A 372 -5.63 -10.76 -0.03
CA HIS A 372 -6.75 -10.74 0.90
C HIS A 372 -6.35 -11.38 2.22
N TYR A 373 -6.29 -10.55 3.24
CA TYR A 373 -6.15 -10.92 4.63
C TYR A 373 -6.90 -9.88 5.48
N GLY A 374 -6.82 -10.00 6.80
CA GLY A 374 -7.43 -9.02 7.70
C GLY A 374 -8.86 -9.31 8.12
N LYS A 375 -9.39 -10.51 7.87
CA LYS A 375 -10.68 -10.95 8.41
C LYS A 375 -10.58 -12.35 8.99
N VAL A 376 -11.08 -12.51 10.21
CA VAL A 376 -11.18 -13.81 10.87
C VAL A 376 -12.24 -14.65 10.18
N ASP A 377 -11.88 -15.88 9.81
CA ASP A 377 -12.82 -16.89 9.35
C ASP A 377 -13.63 -17.41 10.55
N PRO A 378 -14.96 -17.19 10.59
CA PRO A 378 -15.79 -17.64 11.71
C PRO A 378 -15.86 -19.16 11.86
N ALA A 379 -15.63 -19.92 10.78
CA ALA A 379 -15.72 -21.37 10.80
C ALA A 379 -14.54 -22.01 11.54
N THR A 380 -13.34 -21.44 11.37
CA THR A 380 -12.10 -21.94 11.99
C THR A 380 -11.61 -21.06 13.14
N ASN A 381 -12.23 -19.90 13.37
CA ASN A 381 -11.80 -18.89 14.33
C ASN A 381 -10.30 -18.52 14.18
N SER A 382 -9.88 -18.35 12.94
CA SER A 382 -8.49 -18.10 12.55
C SER A 382 -8.41 -17.06 11.43
N LEU A 383 -7.28 -16.39 11.34
CA LEU A 383 -6.91 -15.51 10.24
C LEU A 383 -6.10 -16.30 9.20
N LYS A 384 -6.51 -16.24 7.93
CA LYS A 384 -5.88 -17.00 6.84
C LYS A 384 -5.21 -16.07 5.84
N PHE A 385 -4.01 -16.46 5.41
CA PHE A 385 -3.23 -15.80 4.37
C PHE A 385 -3.19 -16.72 3.16
N CYS A 386 -4.21 -16.58 2.30
CA CYS A 386 -4.36 -17.40 1.10
C CYS A 386 -3.62 -16.79 -0.09
N LEU A 387 -3.00 -17.63 -0.91
CA LEU A 387 -2.25 -17.18 -2.07
C LEU A 387 -3.16 -16.78 -3.24
N SER A 388 -2.96 -15.56 -3.74
CA SER A 388 -3.52 -15.00 -4.96
C SER A 388 -2.65 -15.24 -6.20
N ARG A 389 -1.38 -15.59 -6.01
CA ARG A 389 -0.48 -16.08 -7.06
C ARG A 389 0.46 -17.17 -6.51
N PRO A 390 1.00 -18.06 -7.35
CA PRO A 390 1.95 -19.08 -6.89
C PRO A 390 3.18 -18.50 -6.20
N CYS A 391 3.74 -19.24 -5.24
CA CYS A 391 4.99 -18.92 -4.55
C CYS A 391 5.89 -20.15 -4.62
N ARG A 392 7.06 -20.04 -5.25
CA ARG A 392 7.99 -21.17 -5.43
C ARG A 392 8.75 -21.45 -4.14
N SER A 393 9.20 -22.69 -3.96
CA SER A 393 10.09 -23.04 -2.86
C SER A 393 11.31 -22.11 -2.82
N GLY A 394 11.55 -21.49 -1.67
CA GLY A 394 12.64 -20.52 -1.45
C GLY A 394 12.36 -19.10 -1.96
N GLU A 395 11.24 -18.86 -2.65
CA GLU A 395 10.78 -17.50 -2.99
C GLU A 395 10.24 -16.81 -1.75
N GLU A 396 10.48 -15.51 -1.63
CA GLU A 396 9.82 -14.67 -0.63
C GLU A 396 8.32 -14.61 -0.90
N CYS A 397 7.52 -14.85 0.13
CA CYS A 397 6.08 -14.70 0.11
C CYS A 397 5.73 -13.32 0.67
N CYS A 398 5.26 -12.43 -0.20
CA CYS A 398 4.91 -11.06 0.19
C CYS A 398 3.39 -10.88 0.31
N LEU A 399 2.97 -9.87 1.07
CA LEU A 399 1.59 -9.38 1.10
C LEU A 399 1.51 -7.90 0.70
N SER A 400 0.31 -7.35 0.52
CA SER A 400 0.14 -5.91 0.35
C SER A 400 -0.12 -5.24 1.70
N TYR A 401 0.70 -4.28 2.15
CA TYR A 401 0.40 -3.48 3.34
C TYR A 401 -0.80 -2.55 3.13
N GLY A 402 -1.13 -2.27 1.87
CA GLY A 402 -2.21 -1.39 1.49
C GLY A 402 -1.82 -0.55 0.27
N SER A 403 -2.74 0.29 -0.16
CA SER A 403 -2.56 1.24 -1.26
C SER A 403 -1.87 2.51 -0.76
N PHE A 404 -0.64 2.37 -0.24
CA PHE A 404 0.12 3.47 0.34
C PHE A 404 1.13 4.04 -0.66
N SER A 405 1.32 5.37 -0.61
CA SER A 405 2.42 6.03 -1.32
C SER A 405 3.76 5.61 -0.74
N SER A 406 4.81 5.71 -1.54
CA SER A 406 6.19 5.54 -1.11
C SER A 406 6.58 6.51 0.02
N SER A 407 6.04 7.74 0.02
CA SER A 407 6.24 8.69 1.11
C SER A 407 5.66 8.19 2.44
N HIS A 408 4.52 7.51 2.41
CA HIS A 408 3.92 6.86 3.58
C HIS A 408 4.75 5.65 4.03
N LEU A 409 5.12 4.76 3.10
CA LEU A 409 5.92 3.57 3.39
C LEU A 409 7.27 3.90 4.03
N ILE A 410 7.97 4.92 3.51
CA ILE A 410 9.22 5.41 4.12
C ILE A 410 8.98 5.97 5.52
N THR A 411 7.88 6.69 5.72
CA THR A 411 7.61 7.37 6.99
C THR A 411 7.25 6.40 8.11
N PHE A 412 6.39 5.41 7.84
CA PHE A 412 5.85 4.52 8.87
C PHE A 412 6.43 3.10 8.86
N TYR A 413 7.04 2.67 7.74
CA TYR A 413 7.60 1.32 7.60
C TYR A 413 9.11 1.32 7.33
N GLY A 414 9.72 2.45 6.97
CA GLY A 414 11.18 2.58 6.83
C GLY A 414 11.78 1.96 5.57
N PHE A 415 10.98 1.80 4.50
CA PHE A 415 11.46 1.26 3.22
C PHE A 415 10.79 1.93 2.02
N LEU A 416 11.42 1.80 0.85
CA LEU A 416 10.86 2.17 -0.45
C LEU A 416 10.55 0.89 -1.24
N PRO A 417 9.33 0.71 -1.77
CA PRO A 417 9.00 -0.50 -2.55
C PRO A 417 9.80 -0.52 -3.86
N GLN A 418 10.20 -1.73 -4.28
CA GLN A 418 10.82 -1.91 -5.59
C GLN A 418 9.77 -1.83 -6.71
N GLY A 419 10.08 -1.06 -7.75
CA GLY A 419 9.21 -0.87 -8.92
C GLY A 419 8.43 0.45 -8.90
N ASP A 420 7.48 0.57 -9.81
CA ASP A 420 6.66 1.78 -9.95
C ASP A 420 5.38 1.65 -9.13
N ASN A 421 5.35 2.33 -7.98
CA ASN A 421 4.19 2.34 -7.11
C ASN A 421 3.11 3.26 -7.70
N PRO A 422 1.92 2.74 -8.08
CA PRO A 422 0.87 3.55 -8.68
C PRO A 422 0.26 4.57 -7.71
N TYR A 423 0.52 4.45 -6.41
CA TYR A 423 -0.01 5.34 -5.37
C TYR A 423 0.95 6.50 -5.03
N ASP A 424 2.04 6.66 -5.78
CA ASP A 424 2.99 7.73 -5.55
C ASP A 424 2.45 9.09 -5.96
N VAL A 425 2.60 10.05 -5.04
CA VAL A 425 2.09 11.41 -5.19
C VAL A 425 3.09 12.42 -4.61
N ILE A 426 3.05 13.64 -5.13
CA ILE A 426 3.72 14.81 -4.56
C ILE A 426 2.61 15.75 -4.05
N PRO A 427 2.52 16.01 -2.74
CA PRO A 427 1.56 16.98 -2.24
C PRO A 427 2.00 18.39 -2.65
N LEU A 428 1.10 19.14 -3.29
CA LEU A 428 1.26 20.55 -3.59
C LEU A 428 0.37 21.38 -2.66
N ASP A 429 0.93 22.44 -2.09
CA ASP A 429 0.18 23.44 -1.33
C ASP A 429 0.04 24.68 -2.21
N ILE A 430 -1.16 24.93 -2.72
CA ILE A 430 -1.45 26.05 -3.61
C ILE A 430 -2.30 27.03 -2.82
N ASP A 431 -1.70 28.16 -2.45
CA ASP A 431 -2.43 29.25 -1.82
C ASP A 431 -3.38 29.88 -2.85
N GLY A 432 -4.69 29.63 -2.71
CA GLY A 432 -5.70 30.25 -3.55
C GLY A 432 -5.76 31.75 -3.29
N SER A 433 -5.42 32.57 -4.27
CA SER A 433 -5.81 33.98 -4.26
C SER A 433 -7.31 34.06 -4.53
N ASP A 434 -8.08 34.67 -3.62
CA ASP A 434 -9.51 34.97 -3.83
C ASP A 434 -9.68 35.77 -5.13
N VAL A 435 -10.20 35.15 -6.19
CA VAL A 435 -10.54 35.85 -7.44
C VAL A 435 -12.00 36.28 -7.39
N ASP A 436 -12.23 37.59 -7.27
CA ASP A 436 -13.54 38.23 -7.38
C ASP A 436 -14.19 37.89 -8.75
N SER A 437 -15.25 37.09 -8.74
CA SER A 437 -16.06 36.79 -9.92
C SER A 437 -16.94 38.00 -10.29
N ASN A 438 -16.52 38.80 -11.26
CA ASN A 438 -17.37 39.83 -11.87
C ASN A 438 -18.11 39.23 -13.09
N GLU A 439 -19.33 38.76 -12.88
CA GLU A 439 -20.30 38.50 -13.97
C GLU A 439 -21.17 39.74 -14.19
N ASP A 440 -21.10 40.36 -15.38
CA ASP A 440 -22.24 41.08 -16.01
C ASP A 440 -21.86 41.69 -17.38
N THR A 441 -22.22 41.04 -18.50
CA THR A 441 -22.64 41.68 -19.79
C THR A 441 -23.14 40.60 -20.77
N PRO A 442 -23.89 40.91 -21.87
CA PRO A 442 -24.85 39.99 -22.52
C PRO A 442 -24.46 39.39 -23.90
N MET A 443 -25.36 38.49 -24.33
CA MET A 443 -25.19 37.27 -25.13
C MET A 443 -25.50 37.42 -26.62
N SER A 444 -24.50 37.20 -27.50
CA SER A 444 -24.74 36.73 -28.89
C SER A 444 -23.51 36.27 -29.70
N ASN A 445 -22.26 36.43 -29.23
CA ASN A 445 -21.04 35.85 -29.85
C ASN A 445 -20.30 34.85 -28.93
N TRP A 446 -21.03 34.17 -28.04
CA TRP A 446 -20.48 33.66 -26.77
C TRP A 446 -19.75 32.32 -26.78
N THR A 447 -19.95 31.43 -27.73
CA THR A 447 -19.39 30.07 -27.62
C THR A 447 -17.88 30.03 -27.91
N THR A 448 -17.40 30.67 -28.98
CA THR A 448 -15.97 30.61 -29.37
C THR A 448 -15.08 31.41 -28.43
N HIS A 449 -15.49 32.61 -28.00
CA HIS A 449 -14.68 33.46 -27.12
C HIS A 449 -14.61 32.92 -25.67
N MET A 450 -15.65 32.23 -25.19
CA MET A 450 -15.61 31.52 -23.89
C MET A 450 -14.75 30.25 -23.98
N LEU A 451 -14.80 29.54 -25.11
CA LEU A 451 -13.89 28.41 -25.38
C LEU A 451 -12.43 28.88 -25.44
N GLN A 452 -12.15 29.96 -26.18
CA GLN A 452 -10.82 30.57 -26.26
C GLN A 452 -10.32 31.00 -24.87
N GLY A 453 -11.13 31.73 -24.10
CA GLY A 453 -10.77 32.12 -22.73
C GLY A 453 -10.57 30.93 -21.79
N SER A 454 -11.33 29.85 -21.95
CA SER A 454 -11.14 28.60 -21.20
C SER A 454 -9.81 27.93 -21.56
N LEU A 455 -9.48 27.86 -22.85
CA LEU A 455 -8.22 27.28 -23.34
C LEU A 455 -7.01 28.11 -22.90
N GLU A 456 -7.12 29.44 -22.91
CA GLU A 456 -6.10 30.35 -22.40
C GLU A 456 -5.87 30.17 -20.89
N ASN A 457 -6.95 30.04 -20.11
CA ASN A 457 -6.84 29.74 -18.67
C ASN A 457 -6.20 28.37 -18.41
N GLU A 458 -6.58 27.33 -19.16
CA GLU A 458 -5.96 26.00 -19.04
C GLU A 458 -4.48 26.02 -19.40
N LEU A 459 -4.09 26.78 -20.43
CA LEU A 459 -2.69 27.01 -20.79
C LEU A 459 -1.91 27.66 -19.64
N GLU A 460 -2.46 28.69 -19.01
CA GLU A 460 -1.84 29.35 -17.86
C GLU A 460 -1.68 28.39 -16.67
N VAL A 461 -2.70 27.58 -16.39
CA VAL A 461 -2.62 26.56 -15.32
C VAL A 461 -1.52 25.54 -15.62
N LEU A 462 -1.43 25.03 -16.84
CA LEU A 462 -0.39 24.06 -17.22
C LEU A 462 1.02 24.67 -17.19
N ASP A 463 1.17 25.94 -17.60
CA ASP A 463 2.44 26.68 -17.56
C ASP A 463 2.90 26.87 -16.11
N ASN A 464 2.01 27.35 -15.24
CA ASN A 464 2.28 27.51 -13.81
C ASN A 464 2.66 26.18 -13.14
N LEU A 465 1.94 25.08 -13.44
CA LEU A 465 2.27 23.76 -12.91
C LEU A 465 3.63 23.28 -13.41
N LYS A 466 3.92 23.47 -14.70
CA LYS A 466 5.21 23.08 -15.29
C LYS A 466 6.36 23.82 -14.59
N ASP A 467 6.22 25.13 -14.39
CA ASP A 467 7.24 25.95 -13.74
C ASP A 467 7.47 25.54 -12.29
N ILE A 468 6.40 25.25 -11.53
CA ILE A 468 6.51 24.72 -10.16
C ILE A 468 7.35 23.43 -10.12
N PHE A 469 7.08 22.49 -11.03
CA PHE A 469 7.78 21.20 -11.04
C PHE A 469 9.20 21.29 -11.61
N ASP A 470 9.46 22.19 -12.56
CA ASP A 470 10.80 22.46 -13.06
C ASP A 470 11.66 23.11 -11.97
N ASP A 471 11.15 24.12 -11.27
CA ASP A 471 11.80 24.74 -10.11
C ASP A 471 12.08 23.70 -9.01
N MET A 472 11.11 22.82 -8.75
CA MET A 472 11.29 21.71 -7.81
C MET A 472 12.43 20.79 -8.23
N MET A 473 12.56 20.44 -9.52
CA MET A 473 13.67 19.62 -10.01
C MET A 473 15.02 20.35 -9.98
N ASP A 474 15.04 21.63 -10.32
CA ASP A 474 16.26 22.46 -10.31
C ASP A 474 16.77 22.69 -8.89
N SER A 475 15.87 22.75 -7.91
CA SER A 475 16.23 22.80 -6.49
C SER A 475 16.85 21.51 -5.95
N MET A 476 16.68 20.39 -6.66
CA MET A 476 17.27 19.11 -6.29
C MET A 476 18.66 18.96 -6.90
N ASP A 477 19.70 19.04 -6.07
CA ASP A 477 21.09 18.78 -6.51
C ASP A 477 21.24 17.44 -7.24
N GLU A 478 22.17 17.36 -8.19
CA GLU A 478 22.57 16.11 -8.83
C GLU A 478 23.01 15.08 -7.78
N ILE A 479 22.54 13.84 -7.94
CA ILE A 479 22.82 12.76 -7.01
C ILE A 479 24.08 12.05 -7.48
N ASP A 480 25.18 12.21 -6.74
CA ASP A 480 26.39 11.44 -6.98
C ASP A 480 26.15 9.99 -6.57
N LEU A 481 26.20 9.08 -7.54
CA LEU A 481 25.95 7.64 -7.33
C LEU A 481 27.22 6.90 -6.88
N ASP A 482 28.40 7.52 -7.00
CA ASP A 482 29.69 6.87 -6.72
C ASP A 482 29.94 6.70 -5.20
N ASP A 483 29.24 7.43 -4.34
CA ASP A 483 29.41 7.39 -2.88
C ASP A 483 28.49 6.40 -2.13
N ARG A 484 27.58 5.71 -2.83
CA ARG A 484 26.52 4.86 -2.20
C ARG A 484 27.06 3.73 -1.32
N GLU A 485 28.22 3.15 -1.66
CA GLU A 485 28.79 2.03 -0.90
C GLU A 485 29.20 2.40 0.53
N ASN A 486 29.42 3.69 0.81
CA ASN A 486 29.79 4.19 2.13
C ASN A 486 28.63 4.83 2.90
N CYS A 487 27.45 4.93 2.29
CA CYS A 487 26.28 5.54 2.90
C CYS A 487 25.55 4.57 3.84
N SER A 488 25.00 5.12 4.91
CA SER A 488 24.05 4.43 5.79
C SER A 488 22.77 4.06 5.04
N TRP A 489 21.99 3.13 5.61
CA TRP A 489 20.68 2.73 5.07
C TRP A 489 19.77 3.95 4.84
N ASP A 490 19.70 4.84 5.83
CA ASP A 490 18.84 6.01 5.78
C ASP A 490 19.26 7.04 4.73
N GLU A 491 20.57 7.22 4.52
CA GLU A 491 21.09 8.08 3.46
C GLU A 491 20.74 7.52 2.09
N ASN A 492 20.93 6.21 1.88
CA ASN A 492 20.54 5.55 0.64
C ASN A 492 19.02 5.65 0.39
N LEU A 493 18.20 5.45 1.42
CA LEU A 493 16.74 5.56 1.33
C LEU A 493 16.29 7.00 0.99
N ALA A 494 16.95 8.01 1.56
CA ALA A 494 16.68 9.42 1.24
C ALA A 494 17.05 9.75 -0.21
N MET A 495 18.20 9.26 -0.69
CA MET A 495 18.61 9.40 -2.09
C MET A 495 17.61 8.75 -3.04
N ASP A 496 17.18 7.52 -2.77
CA ASP A 496 16.22 6.81 -3.61
C ASP A 496 14.86 7.50 -3.63
N PHE A 497 14.42 8.04 -2.49
CA PHE A 497 13.21 8.85 -2.44
C PHE A 497 13.36 10.17 -3.22
N LYS A 498 14.52 10.83 -3.19
CA LYS A 498 14.79 12.03 -4.00
C LYS A 498 14.74 11.70 -5.49
N ILE A 499 15.32 10.57 -5.93
CA ILE A 499 15.23 10.09 -7.31
C ILE A 499 13.77 9.88 -7.72
N LEU A 500 12.98 9.24 -6.87
CA LEU A 500 11.56 9.03 -7.11
C LEU A 500 10.81 10.36 -7.28
N GLN A 501 11.01 11.31 -6.38
CA GLN A 501 10.37 12.64 -6.46
C GLN A 501 10.77 13.38 -7.75
N ARG A 502 12.05 13.35 -8.13
CA ARG A 502 12.52 13.94 -9.39
C ARG A 502 11.86 13.29 -10.61
N ARG A 503 11.69 11.96 -10.59
CA ARG A 503 11.02 11.22 -11.66
C ARG A 503 9.54 11.61 -11.80
N ILE A 504 8.82 11.75 -10.68
CA ILE A 504 7.42 12.19 -10.70
C ILE A 504 7.33 13.63 -11.21
N ALA A 505 8.16 14.54 -10.69
CA ALA A 505 8.20 15.94 -11.13
C ALA A 505 8.49 16.06 -12.64
N HIS A 506 9.47 15.30 -13.15
CA HIS A 506 9.78 15.24 -14.58
C HIS A 506 8.59 14.72 -15.41
N SER A 507 7.89 13.69 -14.92
CA SER A 507 6.70 13.15 -15.58
C SER A 507 5.58 14.19 -15.66
N VAL A 508 5.36 14.96 -14.59
CA VAL A 508 4.35 16.03 -14.57
C VAL A 508 4.75 17.16 -15.52
N SER A 509 5.99 17.66 -15.44
CA SER A 509 6.49 18.71 -16.34
C SER A 509 6.37 18.31 -17.82
N THR A 510 6.73 17.08 -18.17
CA THR A 510 6.57 16.54 -19.53
C THR A 510 5.11 16.48 -19.96
N SER A 511 4.21 16.10 -19.04
CA SER A 511 2.78 16.01 -19.30
C SER A 511 2.15 17.40 -19.48
N CYS A 512 2.51 18.36 -18.64
CA CYS A 512 2.11 19.77 -18.78
C CYS A 512 2.57 20.34 -20.12
N HIS A 513 3.83 20.11 -20.50
CA HIS A 513 4.33 20.54 -21.81
C HIS A 513 3.53 19.93 -22.97
N THR A 514 3.25 18.63 -22.91
CA THR A 514 2.45 17.94 -23.94
C THR A 514 1.02 18.50 -24.00
N GLY A 515 0.38 18.71 -22.84
CA GLY A 515 -0.94 19.30 -22.74
C GLY A 515 -0.99 20.72 -23.31
N MET A 516 0.02 21.55 -23.03
CA MET A 516 0.13 22.89 -23.60
C MET A 516 0.22 22.86 -25.12
N GLU A 517 1.01 21.95 -25.71
CA GLU A 517 1.08 21.81 -27.17
C GLU A 517 -0.26 21.37 -27.77
N MET A 518 -1.01 20.52 -27.08
CA MET A 518 -2.38 20.15 -27.49
C MET A 518 -3.33 21.35 -27.43
N LEU A 519 -3.32 22.12 -26.34
CA LEU A 519 -4.18 23.30 -26.17
C LEU A 519 -3.83 24.40 -27.17
N LYS A 520 -2.55 24.66 -27.45
CA LYS A 520 -2.12 25.60 -28.50
C LYS A 520 -2.66 25.20 -29.86
N ASN A 521 -2.60 23.90 -30.20
CA ASN A 521 -3.15 23.40 -31.47
C ASN A 521 -4.66 23.61 -31.57
N GLU A 522 -5.42 23.42 -30.48
CA GLU A 522 -6.85 23.71 -30.46
C GLU A 522 -7.14 25.22 -30.51
N LEU A 523 -6.35 26.04 -29.81
CA LEU A 523 -6.45 27.50 -29.86
C LEU A 523 -6.23 28.03 -31.27
N TYR A 524 -5.23 27.51 -31.99
CA TYR A 524 -5.00 27.85 -33.40
C TYR A 524 -6.20 27.50 -34.28
N LYS A 525 -6.87 26.37 -34.05
CA LYS A 525 -8.09 26.01 -34.79
C LYS A 525 -9.23 26.98 -34.51
N CYS A 526 -9.45 27.37 -33.24
CA CYS A 526 -10.46 28.37 -32.89
C CYS A 526 -10.19 29.71 -33.58
N MET A 527 -8.93 30.16 -33.63
CA MET A 527 -8.53 31.39 -34.30
C MET A 527 -8.68 31.31 -35.83
N ASP A 528 -8.40 30.17 -36.45
CA ASP A 528 -8.57 29.96 -37.89
C ASP A 528 -10.06 29.90 -38.30
N GLU A 529 -10.93 29.34 -37.45
CA GLU A 529 -12.39 29.35 -37.64
C GLU A 529 -12.97 30.77 -37.55
N ASP A 530 -12.43 31.63 -36.67
CA ASP A 530 -12.83 33.03 -36.55
C ASP A 530 -12.37 33.89 -37.75
N ILE A 531 -11.29 33.50 -38.45
CA ILE A 531 -10.78 34.18 -39.65
C ILE A 531 -11.57 33.79 -40.91
N LEU A 532 -12.16 32.59 -40.95
CA LEU A 532 -12.90 32.04 -42.09
C LEU A 532 -14.42 32.32 -42.06
N GLY A 533 -14.89 33.14 -41.10
CA GLY A 533 -16.30 33.52 -40.89
C GLY A 533 -17.08 33.94 -42.13
#